data_AF-A0A6B0VPX6-F1
#
_entry.id   AF-A0A6B0VPX6-F1
#
_cell.length_a   1.000
_cell.length_b   1.000
_cell.length_c   1.000
_cell.angle_alpha   90.00
_cell.angle_beta   90.00
_cell.angle_gamma   90.00
#
_symmetry.space_group_name_H-M   'P 1'
#
loop_
_entity.id
_entity.type
_entity.pdbx_description
1 polymer ?
#
loop_
_entity_poly.entity_id
_entity_poly.type
_entity_poly.pdbx_seq_one_letter_code
_entity_poly.pdbx_strand_id
1 'polypeptide(L)'
;MTMETYRLEVRETETNGIGADVYGPDDLIEASTRVSYDDYDLDPPGSRDDAPAYTEEVTTDVMTLDLQYERDDGGFEFRLLGDRDELARVRIDDEEWDLT
;
A
#
# COMPACT_ATOMS: atom_id res chain seq x y z
N MET A 1 -9.66 14.88 21.00
CA MET A 1 -9.41 14.33 19.65
C MET A 1 -9.95 12.92 19.69
N THR A 2 -10.74 12.53 18.68
CA THR A 2 -11.34 11.19 18.60
C THR A 2 -10.37 10.28 17.88
N MET A 3 -10.14 9.10 18.43
CA MET A 3 -9.38 8.05 17.75
C MET A 3 -10.25 7.48 16.63
N GLU A 4 -9.72 7.49 15.42
CA GLU A 4 -10.32 6.95 14.21
C GLU A 4 -9.51 5.75 13.75
N THR A 5 -10.20 4.73 13.22
CA THR A 5 -9.54 3.54 12.69
C THR A 5 -9.50 3.64 11.18
N TYR A 6 -8.30 3.48 10.64
CA TYR A 6 -8.00 3.47 9.22
C TYR A 6 -7.47 2.10 8.84
N ARG A 7 -7.81 1.63 7.65
CA ARG A 7 -7.35 0.35 7.09
C ARG A 7 -6.54 0.61 5.84
N LEU A 8 -5.24 0.35 5.90
CA LEU A 8 -4.36 0.33 4.73
C LEU A 8 -4.47 -1.05 4.07
N GLU A 9 -4.83 -1.08 2.80
CA GLU A 9 -4.88 -2.26 1.97
C GLU A 9 -3.90 -2.08 0.81
N VAL A 10 -2.89 -2.95 0.71
CA VAL A 10 -1.92 -2.99 -0.39
C VAL A 10 -2.15 -4.28 -1.15
N ARG A 11 -2.46 -4.19 -2.45
CA ARG A 11 -2.76 -5.36 -3.29
C ARG A 11 -2.18 -5.22 -4.67
N GLU A 12 -1.88 -6.33 -5.30
CA GLU A 12 -1.63 -6.33 -6.74
C GLU A 12 -2.91 -5.97 -7.50
N THR A 13 -2.78 -5.10 -8.50
CA THR A 13 -3.86 -4.62 -9.36
C THR A 13 -3.91 -5.44 -10.64
N GLU A 14 -5.11 -5.55 -11.21
CA GLU A 14 -5.36 -6.25 -12.48
C GLU A 14 -4.61 -5.65 -13.69
N THR A 15 -3.93 -4.51 -13.51
CA THR A 15 -3.24 -3.76 -14.58
C THR A 15 -1.72 -3.76 -14.36
N ASN A 16 -1.14 -4.89 -13.90
CA ASN A 16 0.30 -5.05 -13.69
C ASN A 16 0.93 -3.95 -12.84
N GLY A 17 0.56 -3.92 -11.56
CA GLY A 17 1.10 -2.96 -10.61
C GLY A 17 0.55 -3.16 -9.21
N ILE A 18 0.99 -2.36 -8.25
CA ILE A 18 0.53 -2.39 -6.86
C ILE A 18 -0.39 -1.21 -6.61
N GLY A 19 -1.54 -1.47 -5.99
CA GLY A 19 -2.49 -0.47 -5.53
C GLY A 19 -2.51 -0.48 -4.01
N ALA A 20 -2.31 0.68 -3.41
CA ALA A 20 -2.42 0.86 -1.98
C ALA A 20 -3.54 1.87 -1.69
N ASP A 21 -4.55 1.42 -0.97
CA ASP A 21 -5.77 2.17 -0.64
C ASP A 21 -5.90 2.27 0.88
N VAL A 22 -6.20 3.45 1.41
CA VAL A 22 -6.44 3.69 2.83
C VAL A 22 -7.91 4.02 3.02
N TYR A 23 -8.60 3.15 3.74
CA TYR A 23 -10.01 3.28 4.08
C TYR A 23 -10.15 3.93 5.46
N GLY A 24 -10.96 4.98 5.55
CA GLY A 24 -11.36 5.59 6.81
C GLY A 24 -12.46 4.82 7.56
N PRO A 25 -12.92 5.34 8.70
CA PRO A 25 -13.94 4.70 9.53
C PRO A 25 -15.32 4.56 8.84
N ASP A 26 -15.57 5.35 7.79
CA ASP A 26 -16.76 5.28 6.96
C ASP A 26 -16.61 4.34 5.73
N ASP A 27 -15.54 3.54 5.68
CA ASP A 27 -15.15 2.70 4.52
C ASP A 27 -14.94 3.51 3.21
N LEU A 28 -14.67 4.80 3.34
CA LEU A 28 -14.31 5.69 2.23
C LEU A 28 -12.79 5.74 2.06
N ILE A 29 -12.32 5.85 0.81
CA ILE A 29 -10.90 5.99 0.51
C ILE A 29 -10.47 7.41 0.89
N GLU A 30 -9.61 7.51 1.91
CA GLU A 30 -9.03 8.77 2.41
C GLU A 30 -7.75 9.11 1.64
N ALA A 31 -6.96 8.09 1.30
CA ALA A 31 -5.75 8.22 0.50
C ALA A 31 -5.56 6.98 -0.37
N SER A 32 -5.00 7.16 -1.56
CA SER A 32 -4.64 6.04 -2.43
C SER A 32 -3.39 6.36 -3.24
N THR A 33 -2.61 5.33 -3.52
CA THR A 33 -1.48 5.41 -4.43
C THR A 33 -1.41 4.15 -5.28
N ARG A 34 -0.78 4.29 -6.44
CA ARG A 34 -0.62 3.20 -7.39
C ARG A 34 0.76 3.24 -8.00
N VAL A 35 1.33 2.06 -8.12
CA VAL A 35 2.64 1.81 -8.69
C VAL A 35 2.45 0.88 -9.88
N SER A 36 3.04 1.21 -11.02
CA SER A 36 3.02 0.35 -12.21
C SER A 36 4.33 -0.42 -12.27
N TYR A 37 4.27 -1.72 -12.51
CA TYR A 37 5.49 -2.54 -12.67
C TYR A 37 6.28 -2.15 -13.92
N ASP A 38 5.59 -1.68 -14.97
CA ASP A 38 6.16 -1.18 -16.22
C ASP A 38 7.14 0.00 -16.03
N ASP A 39 6.94 0.82 -14.99
CA ASP A 39 7.84 1.96 -14.67
C ASP A 39 9.21 1.47 -14.16
N TYR A 40 9.29 0.22 -13.73
CA TYR A 40 10.45 -0.40 -13.11
C TYR A 40 10.96 -1.65 -13.85
N ASP A 41 10.49 -1.89 -15.09
CA ASP A 41 10.82 -3.07 -15.90
C ASP A 41 10.60 -4.40 -15.16
N LEU A 42 9.57 -4.46 -14.29
CA LEU A 42 9.19 -5.67 -13.56
C LEU A 42 8.07 -6.43 -14.27
N ASP A 43 8.19 -7.75 -14.33
CA ASP A 43 7.15 -8.65 -14.82
C ASP A 43 6.56 -9.46 -13.66
N PRO A 44 5.28 -9.28 -13.32
CA PRO A 44 4.62 -10.16 -12.37
C PRO A 44 4.34 -11.52 -13.03
N PRO A 45 4.22 -12.60 -12.25
CA PRO A 45 3.88 -13.91 -12.80
C PRO A 45 2.49 -13.86 -13.46
N GLY A 46 2.42 -14.24 -14.73
CA GLY A 46 1.22 -14.06 -15.57
C GLY A 46 -0.06 -14.79 -15.10
N SER A 47 0.01 -15.64 -14.07
CA SER A 47 -1.15 -16.20 -13.37
C SER A 47 -0.76 -16.62 -11.96
N ARG A 48 -1.48 -16.13 -10.96
CA ARG A 48 -1.42 -16.59 -9.57
C ARG A 48 -2.82 -16.98 -9.11
N ASP A 49 -2.91 -18.08 -8.38
CA ASP A 49 -4.18 -18.52 -7.77
C ASP A 49 -4.74 -17.48 -6.78
N ASP A 50 -3.85 -16.76 -6.07
CA ASP A 50 -4.21 -15.66 -5.17
C ASP A 50 -3.20 -14.52 -5.36
N ALA A 51 -3.69 -13.33 -5.69
CA ALA A 51 -2.86 -12.15 -5.80
C ALA A 51 -2.43 -11.71 -4.39
N PRO A 52 -1.14 -11.46 -4.14
CA PRO A 52 -0.70 -11.07 -2.82
C PRO A 52 -1.38 -9.75 -2.39
N ALA A 53 -1.86 -9.74 -1.15
CA ALA A 53 -2.47 -8.59 -0.53
C ALA A 53 -2.03 -8.49 0.93
N TYR A 54 -1.77 -7.27 1.37
CA TYR A 54 -1.47 -6.92 2.73
C TYR A 54 -2.55 -5.99 3.26
N THR A 55 -2.96 -6.17 4.51
CA THR A 55 -3.96 -5.32 5.14
C THR A 55 -3.53 -5.01 6.56
N GLU A 56 -3.55 -3.73 6.92
CA GLU A 56 -3.17 -3.26 8.24
C GLU A 56 -4.15 -2.23 8.75
N GLU A 57 -4.62 -2.42 9.99
CA GLU A 57 -5.51 -1.48 10.66
C GLU A 57 -4.71 -0.64 11.65
N VAL A 58 -4.89 0.68 11.55
CA VAL A 58 -4.25 1.68 12.41
C VAL A 58 -5.33 2.50 13.10
N THR A 59 -5.20 2.68 14.41
CA THR A 59 -6.06 3.59 15.16
C THR A 59 -5.25 4.82 15.56
N THR A 60 -5.65 5.99 15.09
CA THR A 60 -4.93 7.25 15.34
C THR A 60 -5.89 8.44 15.41
N ASP A 61 -5.42 9.59 15.87
CA ASP A 61 -6.19 10.83 16.00
C ASP A 61 -5.66 11.95 15.09
N VAL A 62 -5.59 11.68 13.78
CA VAL A 62 -5.03 12.60 12.77
C VAL A 62 -6.11 13.29 11.96
N MET A 63 -5.82 14.50 11.48
CA MET A 63 -6.74 15.24 10.60
C MET A 63 -6.46 15.05 9.12
N THR A 64 -5.26 14.58 8.78
CA THR A 64 -4.82 14.40 7.40
C THR A 64 -4.05 13.11 7.29
N LEU A 65 -4.32 12.37 6.22
CA LEU A 65 -3.59 11.17 5.84
C LEU A 65 -2.84 11.43 4.53
N ASP A 66 -1.65 10.89 4.45
CA ASP A 66 -0.81 10.94 3.26
C ASP A 66 -0.18 9.56 3.07
N LEU A 67 -0.42 8.97 1.90
CA LEU A 67 0.11 7.66 1.56
C LEU A 67 1.26 7.84 0.58
N GLN A 68 2.47 7.49 1.04
CA GLN A 68 3.68 7.57 0.23
C GLN A 68 4.17 6.17 -0.11
N TYR A 69 4.86 6.06 -1.23
CA TYR A 69 5.61 4.85 -1.56
C TYR A 69 7.02 5.21 -2.00
N GLU A 70 7.94 4.29 -1.78
CA GLU A 70 9.32 4.35 -2.22
C GLU A 70 9.70 2.98 -2.78
N ARG A 71 10.50 2.95 -3.84
CA ARG A 71 11.10 1.71 -4.33
C ARG A 71 12.58 1.70 -3.95
N ASP A 72 13.02 0.60 -3.37
CA ASP A 72 14.43 0.30 -3.10
C ASP A 72 14.88 -0.91 -3.95
N ASP A 73 16.16 -1.30 -3.89
CA ASP A 73 16.79 -2.29 -4.79
C ASP A 73 16.16 -3.70 -4.74
N GLY A 74 15.29 -3.98 -3.77
CA GLY A 74 14.63 -5.28 -3.61
C GLY A 74 13.13 -5.24 -3.28
N GLY A 75 12.46 -4.10 -3.44
CA GLY A 75 11.03 -4.04 -3.17
C GLY A 75 10.41 -2.64 -3.10
N PHE A 76 9.11 -2.63 -2.83
CA PHE A 76 8.29 -1.44 -2.63
C PHE A 76 7.98 -1.23 -1.15
N GLU A 77 8.25 -0.04 -0.62
CA GLU A 77 7.87 0.37 0.73
C GLU A 77 6.72 1.39 0.67
N PHE A 78 5.59 1.05 1.27
CA PHE A 78 4.43 1.93 1.44
C PHE A 78 4.39 2.46 2.87
N ARG A 79 4.34 3.78 3.02
CA ARG A 79 4.29 4.47 4.31
C ARG A 79 3.01 5.27 4.42
N LEU A 80 2.21 4.96 5.43
CA LEU A 80 1.05 5.76 5.80
C LEU A 80 1.48 6.80 6.81
N LEU A 81 1.37 8.07 6.44
CA LEU A 81 1.63 9.20 7.31
C LEU A 81 0.32 9.86 7.74
N GLY A 82 0.28 10.30 8.99
CA GLY A 82 -0.82 11.06 9.54
C GLY A 82 -0.32 12.29 10.29
N ASP A 83 -0.78 13.47 9.89
CA ASP A 83 -0.25 14.76 10.38
C ASP A 83 1.29 14.85 10.34
N ARG A 84 1.90 14.23 9.32
CA ARG A 84 3.37 14.12 9.11
C ARG A 84 4.11 13.13 10.03
N ASP A 85 3.40 12.38 10.85
CA ASP A 85 3.95 11.28 11.66
C ASP A 85 3.73 9.93 10.96
N GLU A 86 4.63 8.97 11.13
CA GLU A 86 4.49 7.64 10.52
C GLU A 86 3.51 6.80 11.33
N LEU A 87 2.41 6.37 10.71
CA LEU A 87 1.38 5.57 11.34
C LEU A 87 1.57 4.07 11.10
N ALA A 88 1.86 3.70 9.85
CA ALA A 88 2.07 2.32 9.43
C ALA A 88 3.07 2.26 8.28
N ARG A 89 3.75 1.12 8.15
CA ARG A 89 4.70 0.86 7.08
C ARG A 89 4.60 -0.58 6.60
N VAL A 90 4.40 -0.74 5.29
CA VAL A 90 4.27 -2.03 4.62
C VAL A 90 5.38 -2.15 3.60
N ARG A 91 6.20 -3.19 3.73
CA ARG A 91 7.25 -3.49 2.77
C ARG A 91 6.84 -4.71 1.97
N ILE A 92 6.93 -4.58 0.66
CA ILE A 92 6.66 -5.60 -0.34
C ILE A 92 7.99 -5.95 -0.99
N ASP A 93 8.56 -7.10 -0.67
CA ASP A 93 9.80 -7.56 -1.31
C ASP A 93 9.48 -8.20 -2.67
N ASP A 94 10.30 -7.90 -3.68
CA ASP A 94 10.12 -8.41 -5.04
C ASP A 94 10.14 -9.94 -5.07
N GLU A 95 10.99 -10.59 -4.25
CA GLU A 95 11.01 -12.05 -4.08
C GLU A 95 9.73 -12.61 -3.44
N GLU A 96 9.15 -11.90 -2.47
CA GLU A 96 7.89 -12.34 -1.84
C GLU A 96 6.73 -12.30 -2.83
N TRP A 97 6.77 -11.28 -3.70
CA TRP A 97 5.81 -11.08 -4.77
C TRP A 97 6.29 -11.65 -6.11
N ASP A 98 7.30 -12.55 -6.14
CA ASP A 98 7.85 -13.24 -7.34
C ASP A 98 7.94 -12.31 -8.58
N LEU A 99 8.34 -11.05 -8.36
CA LEU A 99 8.52 -10.04 -9.40
C LEU A 99 9.91 -10.25 -10.03
N THR A 100 9.99 -10.32 -11.36
CA THR A 100 11.20 -10.67 -12.13
C THR A 100 11.53 -9.67 -13.22
#